data_AF-X1USE1-F1
#
_entry.id   AF-X1USE1-F1
#
_cell.length_a   1.000
_cell.length_b   1.000
_cell.length_c   1.000
_cell.angle_alpha   90.00
_cell.angle_beta   90.00
_cell.angle_gamma   90.00
#
_symmetry.space_group_name_H-M   'P 1'
#
loop_
_entity.id
_entity.type
_entity.pdbx_description
1 polymer ?
#
loop_
_entity_poly.entity_id
_entity_poly.type
_entity_poly.pdbx_seq_one_letter_code
_entity_poly.pdbx_strand_id
1 'polypeptide(L)'
;FYDRFVDEYDSPLCCDAQKKIFGRSFDLMDPIEYEEFDDIVWDNIRRRGTGSGAVSKETPIKADILKKILIHADAKGKSMFLIMASGGLRIGELVNLKMEDVDFKSKPTKLTIRYRGLNTVKTKTSRIAFISDETTVALKEWLRIRTASLITASKRCIV
;
A
#
# COMPACT_ATOMS: atom_id res chain seq x y z
N PHE A 1 29.75 17.63 15.87
CA PHE A 1 29.22 16.33 15.40
C PHE A 1 29.07 16.35 13.88
N TYR A 2 28.52 17.42 13.32
CA TYR A 2 28.49 17.66 11.87
C TYR A 2 29.89 17.81 11.26
N ASP A 3 30.75 18.64 11.84
CA ASP A 3 32.11 18.87 11.31
C ASP A 3 32.96 17.59 11.29
N ARG A 4 32.88 16.78 12.36
CA ARG A 4 33.54 15.46 12.42
C ARG A 4 33.02 14.49 11.36
N PHE A 5 31.75 14.57 11.00
CA PHE A 5 31.15 13.72 9.97
C PHE A 5 31.62 14.12 8.57
N VAL A 6 31.77 15.43 8.33
CA VAL A 6 32.36 15.97 7.09
C VAL A 6 33.83 15.56 6.99
N ASP A 7 34.61 15.72 8.06
CA ASP A 7 36.05 15.34 8.07
C ASP A 7 36.30 13.83 7.89
N GLU A 8 35.35 12.98 8.28
CA GLU A 8 35.50 11.52 8.22
C GLU A 8 34.96 10.91 6.91
N TYR A 9 33.97 11.55 6.27
CA TYR A 9 33.25 10.96 5.13
C TYR A 9 33.20 11.85 3.88
N ASP A 10 33.71 13.09 3.90
CA ASP A 10 33.72 14.06 2.78
C ASP A 10 32.36 14.30 2.07
N SER A 11 31.27 13.71 2.58
CA SER A 11 29.98 13.67 1.89
C SER A 11 28.84 13.34 2.87
N PRO A 12 27.65 13.95 2.70
CA PRO A 12 26.42 13.55 3.38
C PRO A 12 26.03 12.07 3.17
N LEU A 13 26.60 11.41 2.16
CA LEU A 13 26.45 9.99 1.90
C LEU A 13 27.74 9.25 2.29
N CYS A 14 27.61 8.18 3.07
CA CYS A 14 28.75 7.34 3.47
C CYS A 14 29.60 6.91 2.26
N CYS A 15 30.93 7.11 2.33
CA CYS A 15 31.87 6.76 1.27
C CYS A 15 31.74 5.30 0.81
N ASP A 16 31.45 4.38 1.74
CA ASP A 16 31.29 2.96 1.43
C ASP A 16 30.06 2.70 0.55
N ALA A 17 28.99 3.45 0.77
CA ALA A 17 27.80 3.38 -0.06
C ALA A 17 28.09 3.94 -1.45
N GLN A 18 28.79 5.07 -1.56
CA GLN A 18 29.17 5.65 -2.85
C GLN A 18 30.11 4.72 -3.63
N LYS A 19 31.17 4.18 -3.00
CA LYS A 19 32.10 3.23 -3.62
C LYS A 19 31.39 1.97 -4.12
N LYS A 20 30.41 1.46 -3.37
CA LYS A 20 29.63 0.28 -3.78
C LYS A 20 28.71 0.55 -4.97
N ILE A 21 28.19 1.77 -5.10
CA ILE A 21 27.22 2.12 -6.15
C ILE A 21 27.91 2.64 -7.41
N PHE A 22 28.96 3.45 -7.26
CA PHE A 22 29.60 4.20 -8.35
C PHE A 22 31.07 3.82 -8.60
N GLY A 23 31.66 2.92 -7.79
CA GLY A 23 33.05 2.49 -7.94
C GLY A 23 34.10 3.47 -7.38
N ARG A 24 33.69 4.71 -7.05
CA ARG A 24 34.48 5.70 -6.31
C ARG A 24 33.58 6.48 -5.34
N SER A 25 34.19 7.14 -4.36
CA SER A 25 33.53 8.18 -3.57
C SER A 25 33.62 9.53 -4.28
N PHE A 26 32.66 10.40 -3.99
CA PHE A 26 32.60 11.77 -4.48
C PHE A 26 32.45 12.69 -3.28
N ASP A 27 33.28 13.73 -3.22
CA ASP A 27 33.05 14.88 -2.35
C ASP A 27 31.88 15.69 -2.94
N LEU A 28 30.74 15.66 -2.26
CA LEU A 28 29.54 16.36 -2.74
C LEU A 28 29.56 17.86 -2.43
N MET A 29 30.58 18.33 -1.71
CA MET A 29 30.77 19.73 -1.34
C MET A 29 31.74 20.44 -2.31
N ASP A 30 32.55 19.69 -3.07
CA ASP A 30 33.28 20.23 -4.21
C ASP A 30 32.33 20.41 -5.42
N PRO A 31 32.22 21.62 -5.99
CA PRO A 31 31.29 21.89 -7.08
C PRO A 31 31.52 21.06 -8.34
N ILE A 32 32.77 20.68 -8.63
CA ILE A 32 33.14 19.93 -9.82
C ILE A 32 32.77 18.45 -9.62
N GLU A 33 33.12 17.87 -8.47
CA GLU A 33 32.76 16.50 -8.14
C GLU A 33 31.24 16.30 -7.98
N TYR A 34 30.51 17.32 -7.51
CA TYR A 34 29.05 17.31 -7.48
C TYR A 34 28.44 17.18 -8.88
N GLU A 35 28.95 17.95 -9.85
CA GLU A 35 28.43 17.93 -11.22
C GLU A 35 28.71 16.59 -11.90
N GLU A 36 29.89 16.01 -11.68
CA GLU A 36 30.23 14.64 -12.11
C GLU A 36 29.33 13.57 -11.47
N PHE A 37 29.04 13.72 -10.17
CA PHE A 37 28.13 12.83 -9.45
C PHE A 37 26.71 12.92 -10.02
N ASP A 38 26.19 14.13 -10.22
CA ASP A 38 24.84 14.36 -10.74
C ASP A 38 24.69 13.77 -12.14
N ASP A 39 25.66 14.01 -13.03
CA ASP A 39 25.68 13.44 -14.37
C ASP A 39 25.64 11.90 -14.34
N ILE A 40 26.49 11.26 -13.53
CA ILE A 40 26.54 9.80 -13.39
C ILE A 40 25.23 9.24 -12.81
N VAL A 41 24.62 9.94 -11.86
CA VAL A 41 23.34 9.55 -11.27
C VAL A 41 22.23 9.62 -12.31
N TRP A 42 22.11 10.75 -13.04
CA TRP A 42 21.13 10.89 -14.10
C TRP A 42 21.35 9.90 -15.23
N ASP A 43 22.60 9.60 -15.56
CA ASP A 43 22.94 8.58 -16.54
C ASP A 43 22.56 7.16 -16.09
N ASN A 44 22.81 6.82 -14.82
CA ASN A 44 22.39 5.55 -14.25
C ASN A 44 20.87 5.43 -14.17
N ILE A 45 20.16 6.52 -13.86
CA ILE A 45 18.70 6.58 -13.86
C ILE A 45 18.16 6.43 -15.29
N ARG A 46 18.78 7.08 -16.29
CA ARG A 46 18.44 6.93 -17.72
C ARG A 46 18.72 5.51 -18.23
N ARG A 47 19.82 4.90 -17.80
CA ARG A 47 20.22 3.51 -18.14
C ARG A 47 19.37 2.46 -17.43
N ARG A 48 18.74 2.79 -16.31
CA ARG A 48 17.63 2.03 -15.75
C ARG A 48 16.42 2.22 -16.67
N GLY A 49 16.45 1.55 -17.82
CA GLY A 49 15.25 1.34 -18.62
C GLY A 49 14.12 0.82 -17.75
N THR A 50 12.87 1.12 -18.12
CA THR A 50 11.66 0.56 -17.51
C THR A 50 11.90 -0.91 -17.22
N GLY A 51 11.97 -1.28 -15.93
CA GLY A 51 12.49 -2.57 -15.51
C GLY A 51 11.89 -3.73 -16.30
N SER A 52 12.70 -4.76 -16.57
CA SER A 52 12.26 -6.02 -17.17
C SER A 52 10.89 -6.38 -16.59
N GLY A 53 9.86 -6.41 -17.46
CA GLY A 53 8.49 -6.67 -17.05
C GLY A 53 8.42 -7.89 -16.14
N ALA A 54 7.54 -7.86 -15.15
CA ALA A 54 7.41 -8.91 -14.15
C ALA A 54 7.44 -10.30 -14.83
N VAL A 55 8.48 -11.08 -14.54
CA VAL A 55 8.64 -12.46 -15.07
C VAL A 55 7.55 -13.39 -14.52
N SER A 56 6.86 -12.98 -13.46
CA SER A 56 5.80 -13.74 -12.81
C SER A 56 4.48 -13.65 -13.60
N LYS A 57 3.99 -14.81 -14.07
CA LYS A 57 2.64 -14.93 -14.63
C LYS A 57 1.61 -14.95 -13.51
N GLU A 58 0.73 -13.96 -13.49
CA GLU A 58 -0.42 -13.95 -12.57
C GLU A 58 -1.40 -15.07 -12.96
N THR A 59 -1.70 -15.96 -12.02
CA THR A 59 -2.73 -17.00 -12.18
C THR A 59 -3.97 -16.59 -11.38
N PRO A 60 -5.18 -16.60 -11.98
CA PRO A 60 -6.40 -16.27 -11.24
C PRO A 60 -6.66 -17.27 -10.11
N ILE A 61 -7.16 -16.77 -8.98
CA ILE A 61 -7.47 -17.58 -7.81
C ILE A 61 -8.67 -18.49 -8.11
N LYS A 62 -8.50 -19.80 -7.92
CA LYS A 62 -9.60 -20.77 -7.99
C LYS A 62 -10.47 -20.72 -6.74
N ALA A 63 -11.75 -21.01 -6.87
CA ALA A 63 -12.71 -20.99 -5.76
C ALA A 63 -12.29 -21.88 -4.58
N ASP A 64 -11.67 -23.04 -4.84
CA ASP A 64 -11.21 -23.95 -3.78
C ASP A 64 -10.07 -23.37 -2.93
N ILE A 65 -9.19 -22.59 -3.56
CA ILE A 65 -8.11 -21.89 -2.87
C ILE A 65 -8.70 -20.78 -1.99
N LEU A 66 -9.67 -20.04 -2.52
CA LEU A 66 -10.36 -19.00 -1.75
C LEU A 66 -11.06 -19.59 -0.53
N LYS A 67 -11.74 -20.73 -0.65
CA LYS A 67 -12.36 -21.44 0.48
C LYS A 67 -11.33 -21.81 1.56
N LYS A 68 -10.16 -22.34 1.16
CA LYS A 68 -9.08 -22.66 2.11
C LYS A 68 -8.58 -21.42 2.86
N ILE A 69 -8.40 -20.30 2.16
CA ILE A 69 -8.01 -19.02 2.78
C ILE A 69 -9.08 -18.56 3.77
N LEU A 70 -10.36 -18.62 3.38
CA LEU A 70 -11.47 -18.19 4.23
C LEU A 70 -11.60 -19.03 5.50
N ILE A 71 -11.32 -20.34 5.47
CA ILE A 71 -11.39 -21.20 6.66
C ILE A 71 -10.43 -20.74 7.76
N HIS A 72 -9.22 -20.32 7.38
CA HIS A 72 -8.18 -19.90 8.32
C HIS A 72 -8.17 -18.39 8.61
N ALA A 73 -8.95 -17.60 7.87
CA ALA A 73 -9.04 -16.17 8.09
C ALA A 73 -9.91 -15.83 9.31
N ASP A 74 -9.48 -14.83 10.07
CA ASP A 74 -10.27 -14.20 11.13
C ASP A 74 -11.45 -13.40 10.53
N ALA A 75 -12.36 -12.89 11.37
CA ALA A 75 -13.53 -12.15 10.88
C ALA A 75 -13.14 -10.94 10.00
N LYS A 76 -12.04 -10.26 10.34
CA LYS A 76 -11.48 -9.17 9.53
C LYS A 76 -11.01 -9.68 8.17
N GLY A 77 -10.15 -10.69 8.14
CA GLY A 77 -9.66 -11.29 6.89
C GLY A 77 -10.80 -11.80 6.02
N LYS A 78 -11.77 -12.53 6.58
CA LYS A 78 -12.95 -13.04 5.86
C LYS A 78 -13.73 -11.92 5.18
N SER A 79 -14.08 -10.87 5.92
CA SER A 79 -14.79 -9.72 5.36
C SER A 79 -13.98 -9.04 4.24
N MET A 80 -12.67 -8.87 4.43
CA MET A 80 -11.77 -8.25 3.46
C MET A 80 -11.71 -9.04 2.15
N PHE A 81 -11.44 -10.35 2.23
CA PHE A 81 -11.34 -11.20 1.05
C PHE A 81 -12.68 -11.31 0.30
N LEU A 82 -13.79 -11.43 1.01
CA LEU A 82 -15.12 -11.51 0.40
C LEU A 82 -15.53 -10.22 -0.29
N ILE A 83 -15.18 -9.04 0.25
CA ILE A 83 -15.46 -7.76 -0.41
C ILE A 83 -14.63 -7.61 -1.69
N MET A 84 -13.35 -7.98 -1.66
CA MET A 84 -12.51 -7.93 -2.85
C MET A 84 -12.99 -8.91 -3.93
N ALA A 85 -13.31 -10.14 -3.54
CA ALA A 85 -13.76 -11.18 -4.47
C ALA A 85 -15.16 -10.87 -5.06
N SER A 86 -16.11 -10.45 -4.23
CA SER A 86 -17.49 -10.19 -4.66
C SER A 86 -17.68 -8.82 -5.30
N GLY A 87 -17.02 -7.78 -4.78
CA GLY A 87 -17.20 -6.40 -5.24
C GLY A 87 -16.16 -5.94 -6.27
N GLY A 88 -15.08 -6.70 -6.49
CA GLY A 88 -14.01 -6.33 -7.42
C GLY A 88 -13.25 -5.06 -6.99
N LEU A 89 -13.13 -4.84 -5.68
CA LEU A 89 -12.41 -3.68 -5.13
C LEU A 89 -10.90 -3.91 -5.21
N ARG A 90 -10.17 -2.84 -5.56
CA ARG A 90 -8.73 -2.82 -5.34
C ARG A 90 -8.43 -2.66 -3.85
N ILE A 91 -7.30 -3.19 -3.39
CA ILE A 91 -6.91 -3.07 -1.97
C ILE A 91 -6.88 -1.62 -1.48
N GLY A 92 -6.38 -0.68 -2.31
CA GLY A 92 -6.36 0.75 -1.98
C GLY A 92 -7.74 1.38 -1.88
N GLU A 93 -8.71 0.91 -2.67
CA GLU A 93 -10.11 1.37 -2.59
C GLU A 93 -10.77 0.84 -1.31
N LEU A 94 -10.51 -0.41 -0.95
CA LEU A 94 -11.06 -1.05 0.25
C LEU A 94 -10.55 -0.39 1.53
N VAL A 95 -9.25 -0.10 1.62
CA VAL A 95 -8.65 0.55 2.80
C VAL A 95 -9.21 1.96 3.04
N ASN A 96 -9.63 2.65 1.98
CA ASN A 96 -10.16 4.01 2.05
C ASN A 96 -11.69 4.08 2.20
N LEU A 97 -12.37 2.93 2.21
CA LEU A 97 -13.82 2.83 2.33
C LEU A 97 -14.28 3.26 3.74
N LYS A 98 -15.28 4.16 3.80
CA LYS A 98 -15.89 4.58 5.07
C LYS A 98 -17.24 3.93 5.29
N MET A 99 -17.72 4.00 6.54
CA MET A 99 -19.05 3.51 6.94
C MET A 99 -20.18 4.21 6.18
N GLU A 100 -20.00 5.49 5.83
CA GLU A 100 -20.97 6.29 5.06
C GLU A 100 -21.11 5.83 3.60
N ASP A 101 -20.13 5.09 3.09
CA ASP A 101 -20.08 4.65 1.71
C ASP A 101 -20.77 3.30 1.50
N VAL A 102 -21.19 2.64 2.59
CA VAL A 102 -21.84 1.33 2.60
C VAL A 102 -23.33 1.49 2.86
N ASP A 103 -24.16 1.20 1.86
CA ASP A 103 -25.61 1.18 2.01
C ASP A 103 -26.13 -0.24 2.19
N PHE A 104 -26.41 -0.59 3.44
CA PHE A 104 -26.99 -1.88 3.83
C PHE A 104 -28.51 -1.99 3.61
N LYS A 105 -29.19 -0.91 3.18
CA LYS A 105 -30.64 -0.93 2.96
C LYS A 105 -30.99 -1.46 1.57
N SER A 106 -30.13 -1.24 0.59
CA SER A 106 -30.28 -1.78 -0.76
C SER A 106 -29.96 -3.28 -0.81
N LYS A 107 -30.73 -4.03 -1.61
CA LYS A 107 -30.48 -5.43 -1.98
C LYS A 107 -30.26 -5.51 -3.49
N PRO A 108 -29.06 -5.85 -3.99
CA PRO A 108 -27.82 -6.14 -3.26
C PRO A 108 -27.22 -4.89 -2.57
N THR A 109 -26.41 -5.12 -1.53
CA THR A 109 -25.77 -4.04 -0.75
C THR A 109 -24.82 -3.24 -1.66
N LYS A 110 -24.97 -1.91 -1.60
CA LYS A 110 -24.26 -0.98 -2.48
C LYS A 110 -23.05 -0.37 -1.78
N LEU A 111 -21.91 -0.40 -2.47
CA LEU A 111 -20.67 0.26 -2.08
C LEU A 111 -20.39 1.44 -2.99
N THR A 112 -20.23 2.62 -2.40
CA THR A 112 -19.88 3.85 -3.14
C THR A 112 -18.39 4.12 -3.02
N ILE A 113 -17.63 3.77 -4.06
CA ILE A 113 -16.17 3.97 -4.08
C ILE A 113 -15.92 5.39 -4.56
N ARG A 114 -15.61 6.29 -3.62
CA ARG A 114 -15.30 7.70 -3.92
C ARG A 114 -13.80 7.89 -4.16
N TYR A 115 -13.46 8.78 -5.07
CA TYR A 115 -12.09 9.30 -5.18
C TYR A 115 -11.79 10.20 -3.97
N ARG A 116 -10.71 9.91 -3.23
CA ARG A 116 -10.30 10.67 -2.04
C ARG A 116 -8.78 10.92 -1.97
N GLY A 117 -8.14 11.14 -3.13
CA GLY A 117 -6.73 11.54 -3.24
C GLY A 117 -5.86 10.60 -4.09
N LEU A 118 -4.55 10.88 -4.18
CA LEU A 118 -3.58 10.17 -5.03
C LEU A 118 -3.57 8.64 -4.84
N ASN A 119 -3.92 8.16 -3.65
CA ASN A 119 -3.80 6.75 -3.25
C ASN A 119 -5.10 5.93 -3.41
N THR A 120 -6.17 6.53 -3.94
CA THR A 120 -7.51 5.90 -3.94
C THR A 120 -7.89 5.30 -5.29
N VAL A 121 -7.82 6.09 -6.36
CA VAL A 121 -8.13 5.64 -7.72
C VAL A 121 -7.19 6.35 -8.68
N LYS A 122 -6.36 5.58 -9.41
CA LYS A 122 -5.39 6.14 -10.38
C LYS A 122 -6.10 6.97 -11.46
N THR A 123 -7.30 6.54 -11.82
CA THR A 123 -8.29 7.28 -12.61
C THR A 123 -9.22 7.99 -11.62
N LYS A 124 -9.26 9.33 -11.62
CA LYS A 124 -10.01 10.17 -10.66
C LYS A 124 -11.54 10.02 -10.75
N THR A 125 -12.08 8.80 -10.73
CA THR A 125 -13.47 8.48 -11.08
C THR A 125 -14.10 7.67 -9.97
N SER A 126 -15.23 8.14 -9.45
CA SER A 126 -16.04 7.40 -8.49
C SER A 126 -16.85 6.31 -9.19
N ARG A 127 -17.02 5.16 -8.55
CA ARG A 127 -17.83 4.05 -9.08
C ARG A 127 -18.66 3.40 -8.00
N ILE A 128 -19.71 2.71 -8.42
CA ILE A 128 -20.57 1.93 -7.54
C ILE A 128 -20.22 0.45 -7.73
N ALA A 129 -20.04 -0.27 -6.62
CA ALA A 129 -19.91 -1.72 -6.62
C ALA A 129 -21.08 -2.34 -5.84
N PHE A 130 -21.44 -3.56 -6.20
CA PHE A 130 -22.45 -4.35 -5.49
C PHE A 130 -21.77 -5.56 -4.88
N ILE A 131 -22.21 -5.95 -3.69
CA ILE A 131 -21.69 -7.13 -2.99
C ILE A 131 -22.80 -8.15 -2.75
N SER A 132 -22.40 -9.41 -2.65
CA SER A 132 -23.30 -10.53 -2.33
C SER A 132 -23.83 -10.43 -0.90
N ASP A 133 -24.94 -11.12 -0.64
CA ASP A 133 -25.52 -11.20 0.70
C ASP A 133 -24.58 -11.87 1.71
N GLU A 134 -23.82 -12.88 1.29
CA GLU A 134 -22.80 -13.54 2.12
C GLU A 134 -21.72 -12.56 2.57
N THR A 135 -21.24 -11.73 1.64
CA THR A 135 -20.28 -10.65 1.93
C THR A 135 -20.87 -9.63 2.90
N THR A 136 -22.14 -9.29 2.75
CA THR A 136 -22.83 -8.36 3.68
C THR A 136 -22.91 -8.92 5.09
N VAL A 137 -23.19 -10.22 5.25
CA VAL A 137 -23.20 -10.88 6.56
C VAL A 137 -21.80 -10.86 7.19
N ALA A 138 -20.77 -11.24 6.42
CA ALA A 138 -19.38 -11.23 6.91
C ALA A 138 -18.90 -9.82 7.31
N LEU A 139 -19.29 -8.80 6.54
CA LEU A 139 -18.97 -7.41 6.84
C LEU A 139 -19.65 -6.94 8.14
N LYS A 140 -20.94 -7.25 8.32
CA LYS A 140 -21.65 -6.91 9.56
C LYS A 140 -21.02 -7.55 10.79
N GLU A 141 -20.58 -8.81 10.68
CA GLU A 141 -19.91 -9.51 11.78
C GLU A 141 -18.59 -8.83 12.16
N TRP A 142 -17.75 -8.51 11.17
CA TRP A 142 -16.53 -7.77 11.43
C TRP A 142 -16.78 -6.41 12.08
N LEU A 143 -17.83 -5.69 11.67
CA LEU A 143 -18.18 -4.39 12.24
C LEU A 143 -18.59 -4.48 13.71
N ARG A 144 -19.26 -5.56 14.14
CA ARG A 144 -19.57 -5.81 15.56
C ARG A 144 -18.28 -5.96 16.38
N ILE A 145 -17.38 -6.82 15.92
CA ILE A 145 -16.10 -7.11 16.58
C ILE A 145 -15.23 -5.86 16.64
N ARG A 146 -15.12 -5.12 15.53
CA ARG A 146 -14.39 -3.85 15.43
C ARG A 146 -14.88 -2.87 16.48
N THR A 147 -16.18 -2.67 16.60
CA THR A 147 -16.76 -1.71 17.55
C THR A 147 -16.48 -2.12 19.01
N ALA A 148 -16.64 -3.41 19.34
CA ALA A 148 -16.32 -3.92 20.67
C ALA A 148 -14.84 -3.75 21.03
N SER A 149 -13.93 -4.00 20.08
CA SER A 149 -12.49 -3.82 20.27
C SER A 149 -12.11 -2.34 20.49
N LEU A 150 -12.73 -1.42 19.76
CA LEU A 150 -12.49 0.02 19.90
C LEU A 150 -12.97 0.55 21.26
N ILE A 151 -14.13 0.10 21.73
CA ILE A 151 -14.65 0.45 23.07
C ILE A 151 -13.69 -0.05 24.15
N THR A 152 -13.21 -1.29 24.02
CA THR A 152 -12.28 -1.90 24.99
C THR A 152 -10.94 -1.17 25.00
N ALA A 153 -10.39 -0.85 23.82
CA ALA A 153 -9.16 -0.08 23.69
C ALA A 153 -9.30 1.33 24.27
N SER A 154 -10.42 2.02 23.98
CA SER A 154 -10.70 3.34 24.54
C SER A 154 -10.76 3.33 26.06
N LYS A 155 -11.38 2.30 26.67
CA LYS A 155 -11.41 2.13 28.13
C LYS A 155 -10.02 1.92 28.74
N ARG A 156 -9.08 1.31 28.02
CA ARG A 156 -7.70 1.10 28.49
C ARG A 156 -6.84 2.37 28.45
N CYS A 157 -7.15 3.33 27.57
CA CYS A 157 -6.39 4.57 27.46
C CYS A 157 -6.80 5.65 28.48
N ILE A 158 -7.89 5.45 29.23
CA ILE A 158 -8.41 6.39 30.24
C ILE A 158 -7.96 5.99 31.67
N VAL A 159 -7.21 4.89 31.80
CA VAL A 159 -6.57 4.43 33.05
C VAL A 159 -5.09 4.73 32.98
#